data_AF-A0A9D2BIX6-F1
#
_entry.id   AF-A0A9D2BIX6-F1
#
_cell.length_a   1.000
_cell.length_b   1.000
_cell.length_c   1.000
_cell.angle_alpha   90.00
_cell.angle_beta   90.00
_cell.angle_gamma   90.00
#
_symmetry.space_group_name_H-M   'P 1'
#
loop_
_entity.id
_entity.type
_entity.pdbx_description
1 polymer ?
#
loop_
_entity_poly.entity_id
_entity_poly.type
_entity_poly.pdbx_seq_one_letter_code
_entity_poly.pdbx_strand_id
1 'polypeptide(L)'
;MGSLDNYEFCQRYMTDGEYILWKGRPEKGNVFTGQEAVLLPFSVIWLAFSVYWEMTALQSGASWFLVLWGIPFVGIGIYLLAGRFFMTAYLRSRTFYVITNKKIIIRQGNRMRMYEGRNLPSAEIVIHKNGCGTLKFGRMVDARNGYRNGIAFMIENVADVAQVQNALDSMDR
;
A
#
# COMPACT_ATOMS: atom_id res chain seq x y z
N MET A 1 -0.58 -14.83 -22.98
CA MET A 1 -0.50 -15.77 -21.83
C MET A 1 -0.04 -15.04 -20.56
N GLY A 2 -0.78 -14.02 -20.07
CA GLY A 2 -0.20 -13.11 -19.04
C GLY A 2 -1.13 -12.48 -18.01
N SER A 3 -2.43 -12.82 -17.99
CA SER A 3 -3.39 -12.25 -17.03
C SER A 3 -4.31 -13.26 -16.37
N LEU A 4 -4.34 -14.53 -16.81
CA LEU A 4 -5.19 -15.57 -16.22
C LEU A 4 -4.52 -16.22 -15.00
N ASP A 5 -3.23 -16.57 -15.09
CA ASP A 5 -2.47 -17.25 -14.03
C ASP A 5 -2.45 -16.49 -12.70
N ASN A 6 -2.38 -15.16 -12.74
CA ASN A 6 -2.25 -14.34 -11.54
C ASN A 6 -3.51 -14.34 -10.66
N TYR A 7 -4.67 -14.76 -11.19
CA TYR A 7 -5.93 -14.80 -10.47
C TYR A 7 -6.43 -16.22 -10.18
N GLU A 8 -5.73 -17.28 -10.61
CA GLU A 8 -6.16 -18.65 -10.32
C GLU A 8 -6.28 -18.96 -8.83
N PHE A 9 -5.52 -18.24 -8.00
CA PHE A 9 -5.59 -18.40 -6.55
C PHE A 9 -7.00 -18.20 -6.00
N CYS A 10 -7.85 -17.38 -6.62
CA CYS A 10 -9.18 -17.10 -6.09
C CYS A 10 -10.17 -18.25 -6.32
N GLN A 11 -9.96 -19.09 -7.35
CA GLN A 11 -10.86 -20.19 -7.70
C GLN A 11 -11.03 -21.18 -6.53
N ARG A 12 -9.96 -21.43 -5.77
CA ARG A 12 -9.98 -22.33 -4.61
C ARG A 12 -10.80 -21.82 -3.43
N TYR A 13 -11.17 -20.54 -3.44
CA TYR A 13 -11.91 -19.88 -2.37
C TYR A 13 -13.31 -19.43 -2.81
N MET A 14 -13.69 -19.76 -4.05
CA MET A 14 -15.04 -19.53 -4.55
C MET A 14 -15.96 -20.67 -4.13
N THR A 15 -17.18 -20.30 -3.77
CA THR A 15 -18.28 -21.22 -3.48
C THR A 15 -19.08 -21.51 -4.75
N ASP A 16 -19.89 -22.56 -4.76
CA ASP A 16 -20.74 -22.86 -5.90
C ASP A 16 -21.68 -21.68 -6.23
N GLY A 17 -21.78 -21.38 -7.52
CA GLY A 17 -22.53 -20.24 -8.07
C GLY A 17 -21.88 -18.87 -7.81
N GLU A 18 -20.67 -18.82 -7.26
CA GLU A 18 -19.91 -17.57 -7.13
C GLU A 18 -19.16 -17.25 -8.42
N TYR A 19 -19.29 -16.02 -8.90
CA TYR A 19 -18.64 -15.55 -10.12
C TYR A 19 -17.95 -14.21 -9.91
N ILE A 20 -16.92 -13.96 -10.72
CA ILE A 20 -16.11 -12.74 -10.65
C ILE A 20 -16.88 -11.60 -11.31
N LEU A 21 -17.13 -10.53 -10.55
CA LEU A 21 -17.67 -9.27 -11.04
C LEU A 21 -16.56 -8.36 -11.54
N TRP A 22 -15.44 -8.33 -10.81
CA TRP A 22 -14.29 -7.51 -11.18
C TRP A 22 -12.98 -8.10 -10.69
N LYS A 23 -11.90 -7.85 -11.43
CA LYS A 23 -10.54 -8.22 -11.04
C LYS A 23 -9.56 -7.15 -11.49
N GLY A 24 -8.60 -6.83 -10.63
CA GLY A 24 -7.61 -5.81 -10.93
C GLY A 24 -6.42 -5.85 -10.00
N ARG A 25 -5.50 -4.93 -10.22
CA ARG A 25 -4.32 -4.69 -9.39
C ARG A 25 -4.10 -3.19 -9.29
N PRO A 26 -3.38 -2.69 -8.27
CA PRO A 26 -3.04 -1.28 -8.22
C PRO A 26 -2.30 -0.86 -9.49
N GLU A 27 -2.68 0.27 -10.07
CA GLU A 27 -1.96 0.86 -11.19
C GLU A 27 -0.54 1.25 -10.79
N LYS A 28 0.35 1.28 -11.79
CA LYS A 28 1.72 1.74 -11.57
C LYS A 28 1.72 3.25 -11.36
N GLY A 29 2.23 3.67 -10.22
CA GLY A 29 2.37 5.09 -9.91
C GLY A 29 2.53 5.32 -8.42
N ASN A 30 3.36 6.30 -8.07
CA ASN A 30 3.39 6.80 -6.71
C ASN A 30 2.14 7.65 -6.50
N VAL A 31 1.18 7.10 -5.77
CA VAL A 31 0.21 7.91 -5.03
C VAL A 31 1.03 8.75 -4.04
N PHE A 32 1.36 9.98 -4.42
CA PHE A 32 2.05 10.93 -3.56
C PHE A 32 1.10 11.27 -2.41
N THR A 33 1.26 10.60 -1.27
CA THR A 33 0.49 10.92 -0.07
C THR A 33 1.12 12.13 0.60
N GLY A 34 0.35 12.92 1.36
CA GLY A 34 0.89 14.09 2.08
C GLY A 34 2.06 13.75 3.02
N GLN A 35 2.14 12.50 3.48
CA GLN A 35 3.25 11.99 4.26
C GLN A 35 4.56 11.93 3.45
N GLU A 36 4.50 11.63 2.15
CA GLU A 36 5.67 11.63 1.26
C GLU A 36 6.23 13.05 1.09
N ALA A 37 5.37 14.07 1.06
CA ALA A 37 5.78 15.46 0.87
C ALA A 37 6.62 16.00 2.04
N VAL A 38 6.34 15.56 3.27
CA VAL A 38 7.12 15.95 4.46
C VAL A 38 8.38 15.09 4.59
N LEU A 39 8.26 13.79 4.28
CA LEU A 39 9.36 12.85 4.53
C LEU A 39 10.48 12.96 3.49
N LEU A 40 10.18 13.35 2.26
CA LEU A 40 11.18 13.54 1.21
C LEU A 40 12.23 14.61 1.56
N PRO A 41 11.89 15.86 1.90
CA PRO A 41 12.89 16.87 2.29
C PRO A 41 13.63 16.46 3.56
N PHE A 42 12.94 15.83 4.53
CA PHE A 42 13.58 15.27 5.71
C PHE A 42 14.65 14.21 5.36
N SER A 43 14.34 13.31 4.43
CA SER A 43 15.26 12.25 3.99
C SER A 43 16.51 12.81 3.33
N VAL A 44 16.35 13.87 2.51
CA VAL A 44 17.47 14.57 1.87
C VAL A 44 18.37 15.23 2.92
N ILE A 45 17.77 15.98 3.86
CA ILE A 45 18.52 16.64 4.93
C ILE A 45 19.24 15.62 5.82
N TRP A 46 18.56 14.53 6.19
CA TRP A 46 19.12 13.46 7.00
C TRP A 46 20.31 12.78 6.31
N LEU A 47 20.17 12.45 5.02
CA LEU A 47 21.25 11.84 4.26
C LEU A 47 22.44 12.80 4.12
N ALA A 48 22.18 14.08 3.79
CA ALA A 48 23.22 15.09 3.70
C ALA A 48 23.98 15.26 5.03
N PHE A 49 23.25 15.32 6.15
CA PHE A 49 23.83 15.37 7.49
C PHE A 49 24.67 14.13 7.80
N SER A 50 24.17 12.93 7.49
CA SER A 50 24.86 11.66 7.77
C SER A 50 26.16 11.55 6.98
N VAL A 51 26.15 11.93 5.70
CA VAL A 51 27.34 11.92 4.84
C VAL A 51 28.34 12.99 5.29
N TYR A 52 27.86 14.19 5.65
CA TYR A 52 28.72 15.24 6.19
C TYR A 52 29.41 14.83 7.49
N TRP A 53 28.66 14.22 8.41
CA TRP A 53 29.20 13.67 9.65
C TRP A 53 30.30 12.65 9.38
N GLU A 54 30.06 11.69 8.48
CA GLU A 54 31.01 10.64 8.13
C GLU A 54 32.31 11.20 7.54
N MET A 55 32.20 12.17 6.61
CA MET A 55 33.36 12.86 6.06
C MET A 55 34.16 13.60 7.14
N THR A 56 33.47 14.24 8.08
CA THR A 56 34.11 14.98 9.18
C THR A 56 34.83 14.03 10.14
N ALA A 57 34.22 12.89 10.48
CA ALA A 57 34.82 11.86 11.32
C ALA A 57 36.10 11.28 10.70
N LEU A 58 36.11 11.05 9.38
CA LEU A 58 37.28 10.58 8.64
C LEU A 58 38.40 11.62 8.60
N GLN A 59 38.08 12.88 8.37
CA GLN A 59 39.08 13.96 8.25
C GLN A 59 39.66 14.40 9.59
N SER A 60 38.88 14.35 10.66
CA SER A 60 39.31 14.75 12.02
C SER A 60 40.14 13.70 12.74
N GLY A 61 40.36 12.53 12.14
CA GLY A 61 41.04 11.41 12.81
C GLY A 61 40.25 10.88 14.01
N ALA A 62 38.91 10.99 13.95
CA ALA A 62 38.04 10.51 15.01
C ALA A 62 38.22 9.00 15.25
N SER A 63 37.85 8.53 16.43
CA SER A 63 37.90 7.10 16.75
C SER A 63 37.17 6.27 15.69
N TRP A 64 37.73 5.12 15.32
CA TRP A 64 37.10 4.16 14.41
C TRP A 64 35.67 3.78 14.80
N PHE A 65 35.36 3.85 16.09
CA PHE A 65 34.00 3.69 16.59
C PHE A 65 33.02 4.69 15.98
N LEU A 66 33.38 5.98 15.91
CA LEU A 66 32.50 7.04 15.39
C LEU A 66 32.28 6.93 13.88
N VAL A 67 33.30 6.49 13.14
CA VAL A 67 33.20 6.24 11.69
C VAL A 67 32.27 5.05 11.44
N LEU A 68 32.53 3.91 12.07
CA LEU A 68 31.66 2.73 11.92
C LEU A 68 30.22 3.00 12.38
N TRP A 69 30.05 3.90 13.35
CA TRP A 69 28.75 4.32 13.86
C TRP A 69 27.96 5.17 12.87
N GLY A 70 28.60 5.94 11.98
CA GLY A 70 27.91 6.75 10.97
C GLY A 70 27.37 5.95 9.79
N ILE A 71 27.95 4.80 9.46
CA ILE A 71 27.52 3.92 8.36
C ILE A 71 26.02 3.56 8.45
N PRO A 72 25.48 3.08 9.59
CA PRO A 72 24.04 2.87 9.75
C PRO A 72 23.17 4.10 9.44
N PHE A 73 23.62 5.32 9.80
CA PHE A 73 22.84 6.55 9.58
C PHE A 73 22.75 6.89 8.09
N VAL A 74 23.85 6.72 7.35
CA VAL A 74 23.88 6.86 5.89
C VAL A 74 22.95 5.81 5.26
N GLY A 75 23.01 4.56 5.72
CA GLY A 75 22.12 3.49 5.26
C GLY A 75 20.63 3.82 5.47
N ILE A 76 20.27 4.36 6.63
CA ILE A 76 18.92 4.84 6.92
C ILE A 76 18.52 5.96 5.96
N GLY A 77 19.39 6.94 5.73
CA GLY A 77 19.14 8.05 4.79
C GLY A 77 18.84 7.56 3.37
N ILE A 78 19.63 6.60 2.86
CA ILE A 78 19.43 6.00 1.53
C ILE A 78 18.10 5.24 1.48
N TYR A 79 17.77 4.47 2.52
CA TYR A 79 16.51 3.73 2.59
C TYR A 79 15.30 4.67 2.60
N LEU A 80 15.36 5.75 3.39
CA LEU A 80 14.29 6.75 3.45
C LEU A 80 14.12 7.49 2.11
N LEU A 81 15.23 7.83 1.44
CA LEU A 81 15.19 8.58 0.19
C LEU A 81 14.74 7.75 -1.01
N ALA A 82 15.19 6.50 -1.12
CA ALA A 82 14.97 5.68 -2.32
C ALA A 82 14.39 4.30 -1.99
N GLY A 83 14.94 3.62 -0.97
CA GLY A 83 14.59 2.23 -0.64
C GLY A 83 13.09 2.02 -0.38
N ARG A 84 12.43 2.95 0.32
CA ARG A 84 11.00 2.88 0.61
C ARG A 84 10.13 2.86 -0.65
N PHE A 85 10.50 3.63 -1.67
CA PHE A 85 9.73 3.69 -2.92
C PHE A 85 9.80 2.37 -3.68
N PHE A 86 10.98 1.76 -3.76
CA PHE A 86 11.13 0.43 -4.36
C PHE A 86 10.34 -0.63 -3.60
N MET A 87 10.42 -0.62 -2.26
CA MET A 87 9.67 -1.57 -1.44
C MET A 87 8.15 -1.41 -1.60
N THR A 88 7.68 -0.17 -1.65
CA THR A 88 6.25 0.14 -1.83
C THR A 88 5.76 -0.28 -3.22
N ALA A 89 6.54 0.04 -4.26
CA ALA A 89 6.25 -0.40 -5.63
C ALA A 89 6.26 -1.93 -5.76
N TYR A 90 7.22 -2.59 -5.12
CA TYR A 90 7.31 -4.05 -5.08
C TYR A 90 6.09 -4.67 -4.40
N LEU A 91 5.68 -4.17 -3.24
CA LEU A 91 4.48 -4.63 -2.54
C LEU A 91 3.22 -4.41 -3.39
N ARG A 92 3.05 -3.24 -4.01
CA ARG A 92 1.92 -2.94 -4.90
C ARG A 92 1.87 -3.85 -6.12
N SER A 93 3.02 -4.20 -6.69
CA SER A 93 3.10 -5.14 -7.82
C SER A 93 2.62 -6.55 -7.49
N ARG A 94 2.57 -6.91 -6.20
CA ARG A 94 2.14 -8.20 -5.67
C ARG A 94 0.77 -8.13 -4.99
N THR A 95 0.02 -7.05 -5.21
CA THR A 95 -1.34 -6.90 -4.71
C THR A 95 -2.33 -7.18 -5.84
N PHE A 96 -3.27 -8.09 -5.58
CA PHE A 96 -4.35 -8.46 -6.49
C PHE A 96 -5.68 -8.32 -5.77
N TYR A 97 -6.65 -7.73 -6.46
CA TYR A 97 -8.01 -7.54 -5.99
C TYR A 97 -8.96 -8.33 -6.88
N VAL A 98 -9.88 -9.05 -6.25
CA VAL A 98 -10.97 -9.76 -6.93
C VAL A 98 -12.26 -9.45 -6.19
N ILE A 99 -13.26 -8.97 -6.91
CA ILE A 99 -14.62 -8.77 -6.41
C ILE A 99 -15.49 -9.82 -7.08
N THR A 100 -16.22 -10.56 -6.26
CA THR A 100 -17.20 -11.56 -6.68
C THR A 100 -18.59 -11.09 -6.29
N ASN A 101 -19.63 -11.78 -6.73
CA ASN A 101 -20.99 -11.50 -6.28
C ASN A 101 -21.19 -11.67 -4.76
N LYS A 102 -20.37 -12.49 -4.07
CA LYS A 102 -20.54 -12.75 -2.62
C LYS A 102 -19.52 -12.05 -1.72
N LYS A 103 -18.29 -11.83 -2.20
CA LYS A 103 -17.17 -11.35 -1.38
C LYS A 103 -16.08 -10.62 -2.18
N ILE A 104 -15.25 -9.88 -1.46
CA ILE A 104 -14.03 -9.25 -1.94
C ILE A 104 -12.84 -10.05 -1.44
N ILE A 105 -11.95 -10.45 -2.35
CA ILE A 105 -10.71 -11.17 -2.07
C ILE A 105 -9.54 -10.24 -2.39
N ILE A 106 -8.67 -10.04 -1.40
CA ILE A 106 -7.48 -9.21 -1.51
C ILE A 106 -6.27 -10.08 -1.21
N ARG A 107 -5.38 -10.23 -2.19
CA ARG A 107 -4.10 -10.93 -2.03
C ARG A 107 -2.98 -9.90 -2.07
N GLN A 108 -2.16 -9.86 -1.02
CA GLN A 108 -0.97 -9.02 -0.93
C GLN A 108 0.23 -9.92 -0.64
N GLY A 109 0.97 -10.31 -1.68
CA GLY A 109 2.03 -11.30 -1.59
C GLY A 109 1.51 -12.65 -1.06
N ASN A 110 1.98 -13.06 0.12
CA ASN A 110 1.57 -14.29 0.79
C ASN A 110 0.38 -14.11 1.75
N ARG A 111 -0.07 -12.87 1.97
CA ARG A 111 -1.23 -12.59 2.82
C ARG A 111 -2.48 -12.54 1.95
N MET A 112 -3.54 -13.17 2.40
CA MET A 112 -4.85 -13.12 1.76
C MET A 112 -5.89 -12.67 2.78
N ARG A 113 -6.79 -11.78 2.37
CA ARG A 113 -7.91 -11.28 3.17
C ARG A 113 -9.18 -11.41 2.36
N MET A 114 -10.27 -11.77 3.01
CA MET A 114 -11.57 -11.93 2.39
C MET A 114 -12.61 -11.17 3.21
N TYR A 115 -13.51 -10.47 2.53
CA TYR A 115 -14.55 -9.66 3.13
C TYR A 115 -15.89 -9.98 2.45
N GLU A 116 -16.90 -10.36 3.22
CA GLU A 116 -18.22 -10.70 2.69
C GLU A 116 -19.01 -9.45 2.29
N GLY A 117 -19.71 -9.54 1.15
CA GLY A 117 -20.57 -8.49 0.59
C GLY A 117 -21.61 -7.95 1.55
N ARG A 118 -22.22 -8.84 2.34
CA ARG A 118 -23.34 -8.50 3.24
C ARG A 118 -22.93 -7.60 4.41
N ASN A 119 -21.67 -7.70 4.83
CA ASN A 119 -21.11 -6.97 5.98
C ASN A 119 -20.11 -5.90 5.55
N LEU A 120 -20.19 -5.44 4.30
CA LEU A 120 -19.25 -4.46 3.78
C LEU A 120 -19.51 -3.09 4.42
N PRO A 121 -18.49 -2.45 5.00
CA PRO A 121 -18.62 -1.10 5.52
C PRO A 121 -18.76 -0.09 4.37
N SER A 122 -19.18 1.13 4.69
CA SER A 122 -19.24 2.20 3.70
C SER A 122 -17.87 2.44 3.05
N ALA A 123 -17.90 2.60 1.72
CA ALA A 123 -16.75 2.93 0.92
C ALA A 123 -16.62 4.46 0.81
N GLU A 124 -15.44 4.99 1.11
CA GLU A 124 -15.04 6.36 0.79
C GLU A 124 -14.12 6.32 -0.44
N ILE A 125 -14.44 7.11 -1.46
CA ILE A 125 -13.66 7.19 -2.70
C ILE A 125 -12.74 8.40 -2.62
N VAL A 126 -11.44 8.16 -2.77
CA VAL A 126 -10.44 9.22 -2.89
C VAL A 126 -9.87 9.21 -4.31
N ILE A 127 -10.11 10.28 -5.06
CA ILE A 127 -9.55 10.46 -6.41
C ILE A 127 -8.18 11.14 -6.31
N HIS A 128 -7.19 10.55 -6.95
CA HIS A 128 -5.82 11.04 -6.97
C HIS A 128 -5.56 11.94 -8.17
N LYS A 129 -4.48 12.74 -8.10
CA LYS A 129 -4.07 13.66 -9.18
C LYS A 129 -3.75 12.94 -10.51
N ASN A 130 -3.46 11.65 -10.49
CA ASN A 130 -3.19 10.83 -11.67
C ASN A 130 -4.48 10.32 -12.35
N GLY A 131 -5.67 10.70 -11.88
CA GLY A 131 -6.96 10.24 -12.40
C GLY A 131 -7.42 8.88 -11.88
N CYS A 132 -6.55 8.12 -11.20
CA CYS A 132 -6.92 6.88 -10.53
C CYS A 132 -7.59 7.17 -9.17
N GLY A 133 -8.40 6.25 -8.67
CA GLY A 133 -9.00 6.38 -7.34
C GLY A 133 -8.58 5.29 -6.37
N THR A 134 -8.89 5.49 -5.10
CA THR A 134 -8.73 4.50 -4.04
C THR A 134 -10.00 4.44 -3.23
N LEU A 135 -10.58 3.24 -3.14
CA LEU A 135 -11.75 2.98 -2.33
C LEU A 135 -11.29 2.52 -0.95
N LYS A 136 -11.65 3.27 0.08
CA LYS A 136 -11.33 2.98 1.49
C LYS A 136 -12.57 2.47 2.19
N PHE A 137 -12.42 1.35 2.88
CA PHE A 137 -13.49 0.71 3.61
C PHE A 137 -13.26 0.93 5.10
N GLY A 138 -14.15 1.68 5.73
CA GLY A 138 -14.03 2.08 7.13
C GLY A 138 -14.27 0.93 8.10
N ARG A 139 -13.71 1.02 9.30
CA ARG A 139 -14.09 0.18 10.44
C ARG A 139 -14.01 1.01 11.71
N MET A 140 -15.02 0.89 12.56
CA MET A 140 -14.95 1.43 13.91
C MET A 140 -14.00 0.56 14.73
N VAL A 141 -12.94 1.16 15.25
CA VAL A 141 -11.94 0.50 16.10
C VAL A 141 -12.11 1.05 17.51
N ASP A 142 -12.28 0.17 18.49
CA ASP A 142 -12.29 0.54 19.90
C ASP A 142 -10.95 1.16 20.30
N ALA A 143 -10.99 2.33 20.93
CA ALA A 143 -9.84 3.03 21.48
C ALA A 143 -10.07 3.32 22.97
N ARG A 144 -8.97 3.58 23.71
CA ARG A 144 -9.02 3.83 25.17
C ARG A 144 -10.02 4.93 25.60
N ASN A 145 -10.36 5.88 24.71
CA ASN A 145 -11.35 6.94 24.93
C ASN A 145 -12.43 6.96 23.81
N GLY A 146 -13.08 5.83 23.54
CA GLY A 146 -14.21 5.75 22.60
C GLY A 146 -13.84 5.09 21.27
N TYR A 147 -14.51 5.45 20.18
CA TYR A 147 -14.30 4.83 18.86
C TYR A 147 -13.41 5.71 17.98
N ARG A 148 -12.44 5.08 17.29
CA ARG A 148 -11.68 5.72 16.23
C ARG A 148 -12.07 5.13 14.89
N ASN A 149 -12.32 5.98 13.90
CA ASN A 149 -12.46 5.54 12.51
C ASN A 149 -11.11 5.01 12.02
N GLY A 150 -11.05 3.70 11.80
CA GLY A 150 -9.94 3.01 11.16
C GLY A 150 -10.30 2.59 9.73
N ILE A 151 -9.29 2.13 8.99
CA ILE A 151 -9.47 1.54 7.65
C ILE A 151 -9.36 0.02 7.81
N ALA A 152 -10.42 -0.72 7.46
CA ALA A 152 -10.37 -2.18 7.43
C ALA A 152 -9.52 -2.69 6.26
N PHE A 153 -9.81 -2.16 5.07
CA PHE A 153 -9.08 -2.45 3.84
C PHE A 153 -9.29 -1.34 2.82
N MET A 154 -8.51 -1.40 1.74
CA MET A 154 -8.64 -0.46 0.64
C MET A 154 -8.29 -1.15 -0.68
N ILE A 155 -8.99 -0.74 -1.73
CA ILE A 155 -8.67 -1.08 -3.12
C ILE A 155 -7.90 0.11 -3.67
N GLU A 156 -6.57 -0.02 -3.74
CA GLU A 156 -5.66 1.08 -4.06
C GLU A 156 -5.51 1.32 -5.56
N ASN A 157 -5.39 2.60 -5.91
CA ASN A 157 -4.95 3.12 -7.21
C ASN A 157 -5.57 2.38 -8.41
N VAL A 158 -6.90 2.38 -8.51
CA VAL A 158 -7.63 1.76 -9.62
C VAL A 158 -7.88 2.80 -10.71
N ALA A 159 -7.60 2.44 -11.96
CA ALA A 159 -7.83 3.30 -13.12
C ALA A 159 -9.31 3.66 -13.31
N ASP A 160 -10.19 2.65 -13.23
CA ASP A 160 -11.63 2.82 -13.37
C ASP A 160 -12.35 2.52 -12.05
N VAL A 161 -12.60 3.58 -11.28
CA VAL A 161 -13.33 3.50 -10.02
C VAL A 161 -14.81 3.16 -10.25
N ALA A 162 -15.39 3.60 -11.37
CA ALA A 162 -16.80 3.35 -11.68
C ALA A 162 -17.04 1.86 -11.91
N GLN A 163 -16.12 1.17 -12.58
CA GLN A 163 -16.19 -0.29 -12.74
C GLN A 163 -16.16 -1.03 -11.40
N VAL A 164 -15.31 -0.58 -10.46
CA VAL A 164 -15.26 -1.15 -9.11
C VAL A 164 -16.57 -0.88 -8.37
N GLN A 165 -17.09 0.34 -8.44
CA GLN A 165 -18.34 0.70 -7.78
C GLN A 165 -19.52 -0.12 -8.33
N ASN A 166 -19.65 -0.25 -9.65
CA ASN A 166 -20.67 -1.08 -10.28
C ASN A 166 -20.57 -2.55 -9.85
N ALA A 167 -19.35 -3.07 -9.69
CA ALA A 167 -19.13 -4.41 -9.17
C ALA A 167 -19.55 -4.55 -7.70
N LEU A 168 -19.32 -3.54 -6.87
CA LEU A 168 -19.78 -3.52 -5.48
C LEU A 168 -21.32 -3.45 -5.38
N ASP A 169 -21.95 -2.67 -6.26
CA ASP A 169 -23.40 -2.52 -6.30
C ASP A 169 -24.11 -3.76 -6.86
N SER A 170 -23.41 -4.57 -7.66
CA SER A 170 -23.89 -5.85 -8.19
C SER A 170 -23.67 -7.04 -7.25
N MET A 171 -23.15 -6.81 -6.03
CA MET A 171 -22.96 -7.88 -5.05
C MET A 171 -24.30 -8.29 -4.44
N ASP A 172 -24.44 -9.59 -4.17
CA ASP A 172 -25.55 -10.17 -3.43
C ASP A 172 -25.47 -9.70 -1.97
N ARG A 173 -26.41 -8.85 -1.55
CA ARG A 173 -26.54 -8.35 -0.18
C ARG A 173 -27.40 -9.26 0.69
#